data_AF-A0A7K4FJV0-F1
#
_entry.id   AF-A0A7K4FJV0-F1
#
_cell.length_a   1.000
_cell.length_b   1.000
_cell.length_c   1.000
_cell.angle_alpha   90.00
_cell.angle_beta   90.00
_cell.angle_gamma   90.00
#
_symmetry.space_group_name_H-M   'P 1'
#
loop_
_entity.id
_entity.type
_entity.pdbx_description
1 polymer ?
#
loop_
_entity_poly.entity_id
_entity_poly.type
_entity_poly.pdbx_seq_one_letter_code
_entity_poly.pdbx_strand_id
1 'polypeptide(L)'
;MAGQHVPKGSRIRLGTIEGDLDVEKNVHIDVDGLLKVLGRASFAGDAEIAGNFECASLRADHADLLIHGNLEIAEDVDGERSSIRVDGTFRARDVDIDKQLVVRGPATAERFEIGGLLDCGDTLTARRISVGGRVVVRGALKAEKLDVGGMAELATVELDELAIGGRISLEGGEIRRSIAVGGTIDATGPLSFGSLEVGGKARLGAASKGGNIDIGGVFRTDGDLQFGRLDIGGIGSIHGNGTGQSVEVGGKLDVGRSLEVEDSVEIGGMLEVGERLAAARLEVGGAVRALRGIISGEVEVGGSVGTTEGLKGRRIRVGRKTRARGALVGDRVMLEADAEAEEIYAGSVELGRDAHATRIFAEEVVLGRGATAEEVQYTRSFGEQTPGSVRGSLKKVDRLPTFPL
;
A
#
# COMPACT_ATOMS: atom_id res chain seq x y z
N MET A 1 1.39 25.59 -50.16
CA MET A 1 1.34 26.91 -49.51
C MET A 1 2.76 27.24 -49.05
N ALA A 2 3.16 28.52 -49.05
CA ALA A 2 4.54 28.88 -48.79
C ALA A 2 4.84 28.75 -47.30
N GLY A 3 5.74 27.84 -46.93
CA GLY A 3 6.28 27.78 -45.57
C GLY A 3 7.17 28.98 -45.26
N GLN A 4 7.36 29.26 -43.98
CA GLN A 4 8.25 30.32 -43.50
C GLN A 4 9.56 29.69 -43.01
N HIS A 5 10.68 30.14 -43.57
CA HIS A 5 12.02 29.74 -43.10
C HIS A 5 12.65 30.88 -42.28
N VAL A 6 13.23 30.56 -41.13
CA VAL A 6 13.92 31.50 -40.25
C VAL A 6 15.38 31.07 -40.08
N PRO A 7 16.36 31.83 -40.63
CA PRO A 7 17.74 31.41 -40.65
C PRO A 7 18.41 31.56 -39.28
N LYS A 8 19.54 30.87 -39.10
CA LYS A 8 20.31 30.82 -37.85
C LYS A 8 20.64 32.20 -37.30
N GLY A 9 20.51 32.38 -35.98
CA GLY A 9 20.91 33.60 -35.27
C GLY A 9 19.95 34.78 -35.48
N SER A 10 18.80 34.55 -36.12
CA SER A 10 17.86 35.62 -36.43
C SER A 10 17.10 36.08 -35.19
N ARG A 11 16.81 37.39 -35.16
CA ARG A 11 15.75 37.96 -34.33
C ARG A 11 14.64 38.47 -35.23
N ILE A 12 13.46 37.90 -35.12
CA ILE A 12 12.34 38.18 -36.03
C ILE A 12 11.04 38.34 -35.26
N ARG A 13 10.13 39.15 -35.79
CA ARG A 13 8.75 39.24 -35.31
C ARG A 13 7.84 38.41 -36.20
N LEU A 14 7.08 37.48 -35.63
CA LEU A 14 6.16 36.60 -36.36
C LEU A 14 4.73 36.67 -35.81
N GLY A 15 3.77 36.34 -36.68
CA GLY A 15 2.34 36.28 -36.38
C GLY A 15 1.72 35.00 -36.93
N THR A 16 0.74 35.10 -37.83
CA THR A 16 0.12 33.92 -38.47
C THR A 16 0.92 33.45 -39.70
N ILE A 17 1.10 32.13 -39.82
CA ILE A 17 1.78 31.45 -40.93
C ILE A 17 0.83 30.39 -41.52
N GLU A 18 0.45 30.58 -42.79
CA GLU A 18 -0.38 29.65 -43.57
C GLU A 18 0.48 28.55 -44.21
N GLY A 19 1.07 27.70 -43.38
CA GLY A 19 1.96 26.63 -43.81
C GLY A 19 2.88 26.16 -42.68
N ASP A 20 4.01 25.57 -43.07
CA ASP A 20 5.03 25.10 -42.13
C ASP A 20 5.98 26.24 -41.72
N LEU A 21 6.55 26.14 -40.53
CA LEU A 21 7.58 27.03 -39.99
C LEU A 21 8.86 26.23 -39.76
N ASP A 22 9.93 26.55 -40.47
CA ASP A 22 11.25 25.92 -40.30
C ASP A 22 12.23 26.92 -39.66
N VAL A 23 12.69 26.61 -38.45
CA VAL A 23 13.55 27.46 -37.63
C VAL A 23 14.91 26.80 -37.45
N GLU A 24 15.96 27.50 -37.86
CA GLU A 24 17.34 27.07 -37.60
C GLU A 24 17.79 27.39 -36.15
N LYS A 25 19.09 27.34 -35.90
CA LYS A 25 19.65 27.43 -34.53
C LYS A 25 19.71 28.86 -34.01
N ASN A 26 19.62 29.01 -32.70
CA ASN A 26 19.81 30.26 -31.95
C ASN A 26 18.89 31.39 -32.43
N VAL A 27 17.60 31.09 -32.62
CA VAL A 27 16.62 32.07 -33.12
C VAL A 27 15.81 32.66 -31.96
N HIS A 28 15.55 33.97 -32.02
CA HIS A 28 14.63 34.66 -31.12
C HIS A 28 13.41 35.18 -31.89
N ILE A 29 12.22 34.75 -31.48
CA ILE A 29 10.95 35.08 -32.11
C ILE A 29 10.15 35.96 -31.15
N ASP A 30 10.03 37.24 -31.49
CA ASP A 30 9.13 38.16 -30.82
C ASP A 30 7.71 37.97 -31.40
N VAL A 31 6.69 37.79 -30.56
CA VAL A 31 5.31 37.55 -31.00
C VAL A 31 4.41 38.71 -30.58
N ASP A 32 3.65 39.26 -31.54
CA ASP A 32 2.63 40.25 -31.24
C ASP A 32 1.27 39.55 -31.03
N GLY A 33 0.99 39.18 -29.77
CA GLY A 33 -0.22 38.46 -29.37
C GLY A 33 -0.13 36.94 -29.50
N LEU A 34 -0.12 36.39 -30.73
CA LEU A 34 -0.11 34.95 -31.01
C LEU A 34 0.68 34.61 -32.28
N LEU A 35 1.60 33.65 -32.17
CA LEU A 35 2.22 32.97 -33.30
C LEU A 35 1.34 31.77 -33.64
N LYS A 36 0.67 31.78 -34.79
CA LYS A 36 -0.21 30.70 -35.23
C LYS A 36 0.32 30.07 -36.51
N VAL A 37 0.77 28.82 -36.43
CA VAL A 37 1.29 28.04 -37.56
C VAL A 37 0.26 26.98 -37.93
N LEU A 38 -0.37 27.10 -39.09
CA LEU A 38 -1.41 26.13 -39.50
C LEU A 38 -0.82 24.75 -39.85
N GLY A 39 0.47 24.69 -40.19
CA GLY A 39 1.21 23.46 -40.45
C GLY A 39 2.12 23.05 -39.30
N ARG A 40 3.21 22.36 -39.66
CA ARG A 40 4.24 21.90 -38.72
C ARG A 40 5.20 23.04 -38.39
N ALA A 41 5.61 23.13 -37.13
CA ALA A 41 6.74 23.94 -36.72
C ALA A 41 7.96 23.06 -36.39
N SER A 42 9.03 23.20 -37.17
CA SER A 42 10.26 22.42 -37.06
C SER A 42 11.39 23.30 -36.53
N PHE A 43 12.05 22.86 -35.46
CA PHE A 43 13.18 23.55 -34.85
C PHE A 43 14.42 22.67 -34.90
N ALA A 44 15.43 23.09 -35.65
CA ALA A 44 16.70 22.35 -35.83
C ALA A 44 17.79 22.76 -34.81
N GLY A 45 17.42 23.50 -33.77
CA GLY A 45 18.26 23.91 -32.66
C GLY A 45 17.58 24.95 -31.79
N ASP A 46 18.35 25.53 -30.88
CA ASP A 46 17.81 26.36 -29.80
C ASP A 46 17.00 27.54 -30.32
N ALA A 47 15.82 27.75 -29.73
CA ALA A 47 14.97 28.87 -30.07
C ALA A 47 14.21 29.38 -28.86
N GLU A 48 14.01 30.70 -28.83
CA GLU A 48 13.23 31.39 -27.82
C GLU A 48 12.05 32.09 -28.48
N ILE A 49 10.86 31.86 -27.94
CA ILE A 49 9.61 32.44 -28.41
C ILE A 49 9.04 33.31 -27.28
N ALA A 50 9.05 34.62 -27.50
CA ALA A 50 8.49 35.60 -26.59
C ALA A 50 7.00 35.83 -26.91
N GLY A 51 6.15 34.91 -26.45
CA GLY A 51 4.69 35.02 -26.53
C GLY A 51 3.99 33.67 -26.69
N ASN A 52 2.68 33.72 -26.97
CA ASN A 52 1.87 32.52 -27.16
C ASN A 52 2.12 31.88 -28.52
N PHE A 53 2.10 30.56 -28.56
CA PHE A 53 2.40 29.78 -29.73
C PHE A 53 1.37 28.66 -29.95
N GLU A 54 0.76 28.65 -31.14
CA GLU A 54 -0.15 27.61 -31.60
C GLU A 54 0.40 26.98 -32.89
N CYS A 55 0.45 25.65 -32.95
CA CYS A 55 0.76 24.94 -34.20
C CYS A 55 -0.03 23.64 -34.37
N ALA A 56 -0.06 23.09 -35.58
CA ALA A 56 -0.67 21.78 -35.80
C ALA A 56 0.18 20.66 -35.18
N SER A 57 1.49 20.69 -35.45
CA SER A 57 2.47 19.75 -34.91
C SER A 57 3.79 20.47 -34.61
N LEU A 58 4.55 19.98 -33.63
CA LEU A 58 5.84 20.54 -33.25
C LEU A 58 6.92 19.46 -33.36
N ARG A 59 8.00 19.78 -34.07
CA ARG A 59 9.20 18.94 -34.15
C ARG A 59 10.40 19.71 -33.65
N ALA A 60 11.14 19.13 -32.70
CA ALA A 60 12.33 19.72 -32.12
C ALA A 60 13.49 18.72 -32.19
N ASP A 61 14.44 18.95 -33.09
CA ASP A 61 15.60 18.07 -33.27
C ASP A 61 16.85 18.73 -32.67
N HIS A 62 17.38 18.17 -31.57
CA HIS A 62 18.55 18.70 -30.87
C HIS A 62 18.41 20.18 -30.47
N ALA A 63 17.22 20.55 -30.00
CA ALA A 63 16.85 21.92 -29.65
C ALA A 63 16.51 22.07 -28.17
N ASP A 64 16.96 23.18 -27.57
CA ASP A 64 16.38 23.69 -26.35
C ASP A 64 15.38 24.82 -26.70
N LEU A 65 14.08 24.50 -26.59
CA LEU A 65 12.99 25.43 -26.89
C LEU A 65 12.48 26.10 -25.63
N LEU A 66 12.48 27.43 -25.63
CA LEU A 66 11.97 28.25 -24.55
C LEU A 66 10.78 29.08 -25.02
N ILE A 67 9.62 28.87 -24.40
CA ILE A 67 8.38 29.55 -24.74
C ILE A 67 7.94 30.37 -23.53
N HIS A 68 8.09 31.70 -23.65
CA HIS A 68 7.64 32.68 -22.66
C HIS A 68 6.15 33.00 -22.88
N GLY A 69 5.31 31.98 -22.76
CA GLY A 69 3.87 32.08 -23.02
C GLY A 69 3.21 30.71 -22.97
N ASN A 70 2.01 30.63 -23.54
CA ASN A 70 1.27 29.38 -23.68
C ASN A 70 1.69 28.64 -24.96
N LEU A 71 1.71 27.32 -24.91
CA LEU A 71 1.92 26.43 -26.06
C LEU A 71 0.70 25.54 -26.26
N GLU A 72 0.04 25.66 -27.41
CA GLU A 72 -1.06 24.79 -27.83
C GLU A 72 -0.73 24.09 -29.15
N ILE A 73 -0.83 22.77 -29.15
CA ILE A 73 -0.48 21.92 -30.29
C ILE A 73 -1.67 21.02 -30.57
N ALA A 74 -2.17 21.04 -31.80
CA ALA A 74 -3.41 20.33 -32.14
C ALA A 74 -3.22 18.79 -32.17
N GLU A 75 -2.03 18.35 -32.54
CA GLU A 75 -1.66 16.94 -32.71
C GLU A 75 -0.42 16.63 -31.84
N ASP A 76 0.73 16.41 -32.47
CA ASP A 76 1.87 15.73 -31.86
C ASP A 76 3.03 16.67 -31.58
N VAL A 77 3.75 16.35 -30.51
CA VAL A 77 5.05 16.93 -30.16
C VAL A 77 6.10 15.83 -30.27
N ASP A 78 7.08 16.02 -31.15
CA ASP A 78 8.21 15.10 -31.37
C ASP A 78 9.52 15.82 -31.06
N GLY A 79 10.23 15.35 -30.05
CA GLY A 79 11.38 16.03 -29.48
C GLY A 79 12.64 15.16 -29.37
N GLU A 80 13.32 14.87 -30.49
CA GLU A 80 14.56 14.09 -30.49
C GLU A 80 15.72 14.86 -29.83
N ARG A 81 16.29 14.28 -28.77
CA ARG A 81 17.35 14.89 -27.94
C ARG A 81 17.06 16.35 -27.56
N SER A 82 15.79 16.70 -27.34
CA SER A 82 15.35 18.08 -27.14
C SER A 82 14.83 18.35 -25.74
N SER A 83 14.89 19.61 -25.33
CA SER A 83 14.27 20.12 -24.10
C SER A 83 13.21 21.16 -24.46
N ILE A 84 12.02 21.06 -23.91
CA ILE A 84 10.97 22.07 -24.11
C ILE A 84 10.60 22.68 -22.76
N ARG A 85 10.68 24.01 -22.66
CA ARG A 85 10.25 24.77 -21.49
C ARG A 85 9.15 25.75 -21.86
N VAL A 86 8.06 25.71 -21.10
CA VAL A 86 6.88 26.56 -21.27
C VAL A 86 6.60 27.26 -19.95
N ASP A 87 6.62 28.60 -19.97
CA ASP A 87 6.32 29.40 -18.77
C ASP A 87 4.81 29.50 -18.48
N GLY A 88 3.96 29.31 -19.47
CA GLY A 88 2.49 29.31 -19.35
C GLY A 88 1.88 27.90 -19.32
N THR A 89 0.72 27.76 -19.97
CA THR A 89 0.02 26.48 -20.14
C THR A 89 0.58 25.68 -21.29
N PHE A 90 0.57 24.35 -21.18
CA PHE A 90 0.91 23.43 -22.25
C PHE A 90 -0.30 22.54 -22.61
N ARG A 91 -0.63 22.46 -23.90
CA ARG A 91 -1.67 21.55 -24.41
C ARG A 91 -1.21 20.86 -25.68
N ALA A 92 -1.34 19.55 -25.73
CA ALA A 92 -1.08 18.73 -26.91
C ALA A 92 -2.01 17.51 -26.94
N ARG A 93 -1.96 16.67 -27.97
CA ARG A 93 -2.60 15.34 -27.95
C ARG A 93 -1.61 14.27 -27.50
N ASP A 94 -0.56 14.05 -28.26
CA ASP A 94 0.51 13.11 -27.94
C ASP A 94 1.85 13.86 -27.83
N VAL A 95 2.62 13.54 -26.80
CA VAL A 95 3.90 14.19 -26.50
C VAL A 95 4.98 13.14 -26.36
N ASP A 96 5.99 13.21 -27.22
CA ASP A 96 7.18 12.36 -27.19
C ASP A 96 8.44 13.24 -27.14
N ILE A 97 9.14 13.24 -26.02
CA ILE A 97 10.33 14.08 -25.81
C ILE A 97 11.42 13.26 -25.11
N ASP A 98 12.58 13.11 -25.76
CA ASP A 98 13.69 12.31 -25.25
C ASP A 98 14.26 12.81 -23.91
N LYS A 99 14.43 14.13 -23.75
CA LYS A 99 15.11 14.68 -22.56
C LYS A 99 14.14 15.21 -21.54
N GLN A 100 13.50 16.36 -21.79
CA GLN A 100 12.72 17.01 -20.75
C GLN A 100 11.61 17.92 -21.27
N LEU A 101 10.51 17.90 -20.53
CA LEU A 101 9.42 18.85 -20.63
C LEU A 101 9.25 19.55 -19.28
N VAL A 102 9.38 20.87 -19.28
CA VAL A 102 9.18 21.72 -18.09
C VAL A 102 8.07 22.70 -18.37
N VAL A 103 6.96 22.59 -17.64
CA VAL A 103 5.80 23.47 -17.76
C VAL A 103 5.56 24.14 -16.42
N ARG A 104 5.64 25.47 -16.35
CA ARG A 104 5.38 26.18 -15.08
C ARG A 104 3.91 26.21 -14.72
N GLY A 105 3.02 26.30 -15.70
CA GLY A 105 1.57 26.26 -15.51
C GLY A 105 0.98 24.85 -15.68
N PRO A 106 -0.34 24.77 -15.87
CA PRO A 106 -1.04 23.52 -16.16
C PRO A 106 -0.59 22.87 -17.47
N ALA A 107 -0.54 21.54 -17.47
CA ALA A 107 -0.21 20.74 -18.65
C ALA A 107 -1.32 19.72 -18.93
N THR A 108 -1.75 19.59 -20.19
CA THR A 108 -2.78 18.65 -20.62
C THR A 108 -2.39 17.95 -21.90
N ALA A 109 -2.49 16.62 -21.93
CA ALA A 109 -2.39 15.83 -23.16
C ALA A 109 -3.22 14.55 -23.05
N GLU A 110 -3.39 13.79 -24.14
CA GLU A 110 -3.84 12.40 -24.00
C GLU A 110 -2.70 11.52 -23.50
N ARG A 111 -1.49 11.76 -24.02
CA ARG A 111 -0.30 10.98 -23.67
C ARG A 111 0.95 11.83 -23.48
N PHE A 112 1.71 11.50 -22.44
CA PHE A 112 3.08 11.96 -22.26
C PHE A 112 4.04 10.77 -22.27
N GLU A 113 5.03 10.77 -23.16
CA GLU A 113 6.17 9.86 -23.22
C GLU A 113 7.43 10.73 -23.11
N ILE A 114 8.10 10.70 -21.94
CA ILE A 114 9.25 11.56 -21.66
C ILE A 114 10.43 10.71 -21.22
N GLY A 115 11.55 10.78 -21.93
CA GLY A 115 12.72 9.95 -21.58
C GLY A 115 13.36 10.34 -20.24
N GLY A 116 13.57 11.64 -20.01
CA GLY A 116 14.30 12.15 -18.83
C GLY A 116 13.42 12.75 -17.73
N LEU A 117 12.93 13.98 -17.91
CA LEU A 117 12.25 14.75 -16.86
C LEU A 117 10.92 15.34 -17.34
N LEU A 118 9.84 15.05 -16.62
CA LEU A 118 8.58 15.79 -16.70
C LEU A 118 8.41 16.63 -15.43
N ASP A 119 8.52 17.95 -15.53
CA ASP A 119 8.31 18.89 -14.42
C ASP A 119 7.10 19.79 -14.72
N CYS A 120 6.02 19.63 -13.96
CA CYS A 120 4.83 20.47 -14.02
C CYS A 120 4.67 21.25 -12.70
N GLY A 121 4.66 22.58 -12.82
CA GLY A 121 4.51 23.49 -11.68
C GLY A 121 3.09 23.58 -11.11
N ASP A 122 2.10 23.05 -11.81
CA ASP A 122 0.68 23.10 -11.45
C ASP A 122 0.02 21.74 -11.75
N THR A 123 -1.22 21.75 -12.24
CA THR A 123 -2.04 20.58 -12.50
C THR A 123 -1.62 19.88 -13.80
N LEU A 124 -1.39 18.58 -13.72
CA LEU A 124 -1.12 17.72 -14.87
C LEU A 124 -2.33 16.82 -15.12
N THR A 125 -2.92 16.90 -16.31
CA THR A 125 -4.05 16.05 -16.73
C THR A 125 -3.68 15.24 -17.96
N ALA A 126 -3.80 13.92 -17.89
CA ALA A 126 -3.55 13.05 -19.02
C ALA A 126 -4.40 11.78 -19.02
N ARG A 127 -4.36 10.98 -20.08
CA ARG A 127 -4.81 9.58 -19.98
C ARG A 127 -3.66 8.69 -19.55
N ARG A 128 -2.50 8.80 -20.22
CA ARG A 128 -1.30 8.02 -19.90
C ARG A 128 -0.06 8.89 -19.79
N ILE A 129 0.76 8.61 -18.80
CA ILE A 129 2.06 9.25 -18.58
C ILE A 129 3.09 8.15 -18.41
N SER A 130 4.13 8.17 -19.23
CA SER A 130 5.28 7.26 -19.19
C SER A 130 6.55 8.08 -19.12
N VAL A 131 7.34 7.94 -18.06
CA VAL A 131 8.57 8.71 -17.88
C VAL A 131 9.73 7.80 -17.48
N GLY A 132 10.81 7.82 -18.25
CA GLY A 132 11.99 6.99 -17.97
C GLY A 132 12.72 7.43 -16.70
N GLY A 133 12.95 8.73 -16.54
CA GLY A 133 13.73 9.31 -15.44
C GLY A 133 12.89 9.77 -14.25
N ARG A 134 12.45 11.03 -14.26
CA ARG A 134 11.82 11.70 -13.12
C ARG A 134 10.56 12.45 -13.49
N VAL A 135 9.56 12.38 -12.61
CA VAL A 135 8.34 13.18 -12.65
C VAL A 135 8.27 14.07 -11.42
N VAL A 136 7.96 15.34 -11.62
CA VAL A 136 7.64 16.30 -10.55
C VAL A 136 6.34 17.00 -10.93
N VAL A 137 5.30 16.85 -10.09
CA VAL A 137 4.03 17.57 -10.27
C VAL A 137 3.69 18.25 -8.96
N ARG A 138 3.78 19.58 -8.95
CA ARG A 138 3.54 20.39 -7.72
C ARG A 138 2.06 20.64 -7.45
N GLY A 139 1.21 20.55 -8.49
CA GLY A 139 -0.24 20.59 -8.35
C GLY A 139 -0.88 19.20 -8.37
N ALA A 140 -2.19 19.14 -8.63
CA ALA A 140 -2.89 17.87 -8.72
C ALA A 140 -2.48 17.09 -9.98
N LEU A 141 -2.34 15.77 -9.85
CA LEU A 141 -2.18 14.87 -10.99
C LEU A 141 -3.48 14.10 -11.23
N LYS A 142 -4.02 14.18 -12.45
CA LYS A 142 -5.17 13.39 -12.88
C LYS A 142 -4.82 12.58 -14.11
N ALA A 143 -4.81 11.25 -14.00
CA ALA A 143 -4.63 10.38 -15.16
C ALA A 143 -5.28 9.01 -15.02
N GLU A 144 -5.38 8.25 -16.11
CA GLU A 144 -5.74 6.83 -16.00
C GLU A 144 -4.50 6.04 -15.51
N LYS A 145 -3.34 6.27 -16.11
CA LYS A 145 -2.10 5.53 -15.80
C LYS A 145 -0.87 6.43 -15.71
N LEU A 146 -0.05 6.20 -14.68
CA LEU A 146 1.31 6.74 -14.54
C LEU A 146 2.33 5.60 -14.42
N ASP A 147 3.33 5.58 -15.31
CA ASP A 147 4.48 4.68 -15.28
C ASP A 147 5.78 5.50 -15.20
N VAL A 148 6.60 5.26 -14.17
CA VAL A 148 7.88 5.95 -14.01
C VAL A 148 9.00 4.97 -13.68
N GLY A 149 10.05 4.97 -14.51
CA GLY A 149 11.23 4.12 -14.29
C GLY A 149 12.03 4.52 -13.05
N GLY A 150 12.27 5.82 -12.86
CA GLY A 150 13.08 6.36 -11.77
C GLY A 150 12.27 6.89 -10.58
N MET A 151 12.03 8.21 -10.54
CA MET A 151 11.51 8.89 -9.36
C MET A 151 10.26 9.74 -9.65
N ALA A 152 9.28 9.71 -8.75
CA ALA A 152 8.11 10.57 -8.82
C ALA A 152 7.94 11.39 -7.52
N GLU A 153 7.77 12.71 -7.66
CA GLU A 153 7.37 13.62 -6.58
C GLU A 153 6.04 14.25 -6.98
N LEU A 154 4.97 13.82 -6.33
CA LEU A 154 3.60 14.18 -6.69
C LEU A 154 2.94 14.83 -5.47
N ALA A 155 2.10 15.83 -5.69
CA ALA A 155 1.22 16.32 -4.63
C ALA A 155 0.03 15.35 -4.44
N THR A 156 -1.20 15.81 -4.69
CA THR A 156 -2.40 14.95 -4.66
C THR A 156 -2.61 14.27 -6.00
N VAL A 157 -2.96 12.97 -5.97
CA VAL A 157 -3.20 12.18 -7.18
C VAL A 157 -4.64 11.68 -7.29
N GLU A 158 -5.16 11.62 -8.52
CA GLU A 158 -6.36 10.89 -8.92
C GLU A 158 -5.98 10.00 -10.11
N LEU A 159 -5.72 8.72 -9.83
CA LEU A 159 -5.24 7.73 -10.81
C LEU A 159 -6.09 6.47 -10.81
N ASP A 160 -6.04 5.70 -11.89
CA ASP A 160 -6.46 4.30 -11.83
C ASP A 160 -5.28 3.39 -11.52
N GLU A 161 -4.16 3.55 -12.23
CA GLU A 161 -2.96 2.72 -12.10
C GLU A 161 -1.70 3.57 -11.89
N LEU A 162 -0.84 3.09 -10.98
CA LEU A 162 0.47 3.66 -10.71
C LEU A 162 1.54 2.57 -10.69
N ALA A 163 2.55 2.69 -11.54
CA ALA A 163 3.71 1.81 -11.58
C ALA A 163 5.00 2.62 -11.44
N ILE A 164 5.82 2.32 -10.42
CA ILE A 164 7.08 3.02 -10.16
C ILE A 164 8.21 2.02 -9.94
N GLY A 165 9.24 2.09 -10.78
CA GLY A 165 10.44 1.25 -10.63
C GLY A 165 11.30 1.65 -9.43
N GLY A 166 11.55 2.95 -9.25
CA GLY A 166 12.39 3.49 -8.18
C GLY A 166 11.59 4.01 -6.98
N ARG A 167 11.53 5.33 -6.80
CA ARG A 167 10.99 5.97 -5.58
C ARG A 167 9.86 6.94 -5.89
N ILE A 168 8.79 6.88 -5.11
CA ILE A 168 7.70 7.85 -5.15
C ILE A 168 7.50 8.52 -3.78
N SER A 169 7.28 9.83 -3.81
CA SER A 169 6.72 10.62 -2.71
C SER A 169 5.38 11.21 -3.15
N LEU A 170 4.34 11.05 -2.34
CA LEU A 170 3.01 11.61 -2.62
C LEU A 170 2.37 12.25 -1.39
N GLU A 171 1.62 13.33 -1.58
CA GLU A 171 0.95 14.05 -0.48
C GLU A 171 -0.43 13.46 -0.12
N GLY A 172 -0.95 12.56 -0.95
CA GLY A 172 -2.20 11.83 -0.72
C GLY A 172 -2.99 11.63 -2.01
N GLY A 173 -4.23 11.16 -1.89
CA GLY A 173 -5.17 11.07 -3.01
C GLY A 173 -5.84 9.70 -3.17
N GLU A 174 -6.25 9.41 -4.40
CA GLU A 174 -6.99 8.21 -4.77
C GLU A 174 -6.31 7.49 -5.95
N ILE A 175 -6.06 6.19 -5.79
CA ILE A 175 -5.54 5.31 -6.85
C ILE A 175 -6.44 4.08 -6.96
N ARG A 176 -7.41 4.13 -7.88
CA ARG A 176 -8.59 3.26 -7.86
C ARG A 176 -8.30 1.78 -8.01
N ARG A 177 -7.34 1.40 -8.86
CA ARG A 177 -7.10 -0.01 -9.23
C ARG A 177 -5.85 -0.55 -8.57
N SER A 178 -4.67 -0.07 -8.92
CA SER A 178 -3.42 -0.66 -8.41
C SER A 178 -2.25 0.31 -8.28
N ILE A 179 -1.44 0.04 -7.27
CA ILE A 179 -0.13 0.65 -7.03
C ILE A 179 0.90 -0.48 -7.03
N ALA A 180 1.87 -0.43 -7.94
CA ALA A 180 2.99 -1.35 -7.99
C ALA A 180 4.30 -0.56 -7.84
N VAL A 181 5.05 -0.83 -6.77
CA VAL A 181 6.30 -0.11 -6.49
C VAL A 181 7.43 -1.10 -6.24
N GLY A 182 8.41 -1.09 -7.13
CA GLY A 182 9.62 -1.91 -6.99
C GLY A 182 10.55 -1.41 -5.87
N GLY A 183 10.70 -0.09 -5.73
CA GLY A 183 11.60 0.54 -4.76
C GLY A 183 10.90 1.05 -3.50
N THR A 184 10.54 2.33 -3.45
CA THR A 184 10.00 2.95 -2.21
C THR A 184 8.83 3.88 -2.47
N ILE A 185 7.77 3.75 -1.67
CA ILE A 185 6.64 4.68 -1.62
C ILE A 185 6.59 5.37 -0.25
N ASP A 186 6.48 6.69 -0.26
CA ASP A 186 6.29 7.54 0.90
C ASP A 186 5.07 8.44 0.67
N ALA A 187 3.94 8.09 1.27
CA ALA A 187 2.70 8.85 1.22
C ALA A 187 2.55 9.63 2.52
N THR A 188 2.60 10.96 2.50
CA THR A 188 2.56 11.78 3.72
C THR A 188 1.15 12.08 4.21
N GLY A 189 0.17 12.18 3.31
CA GLY A 189 -1.25 12.35 3.64
C GLY A 189 -2.11 11.11 3.33
N PRO A 190 -3.44 11.23 3.51
CA PRO A 190 -4.36 10.10 3.35
C PRO A 190 -4.35 9.55 1.93
N LEU A 191 -4.30 8.21 1.82
CA LEU A 191 -4.31 7.51 0.54
C LEU A 191 -5.44 6.47 0.51
N SER A 192 -6.27 6.54 -0.54
CA SER A 192 -7.26 5.51 -0.86
C SER A 192 -6.79 4.73 -2.08
N PHE A 193 -6.75 3.40 -2.01
CA PHE A 193 -6.27 2.58 -3.13
C PHE A 193 -6.94 1.22 -3.26
N GLY A 194 -7.03 0.71 -4.50
CA GLY A 194 -7.58 -0.62 -4.80
C GLY A 194 -6.64 -1.76 -4.39
N SER A 195 -5.41 -1.74 -4.87
CA SER A 195 -4.35 -2.64 -4.43
C SER A 195 -3.00 -1.94 -4.27
N LEU A 196 -2.16 -2.46 -3.38
CA LEU A 196 -0.80 -2.00 -3.13
C LEU A 196 0.13 -3.19 -3.07
N GLU A 197 1.02 -3.29 -4.06
CA GLU A 197 2.07 -4.30 -4.14
C GLU A 197 3.44 -3.61 -4.02
N VAL A 198 4.19 -3.95 -2.98
CA VAL A 198 5.50 -3.31 -2.72
C VAL A 198 6.56 -4.35 -2.43
N GLY A 199 7.53 -4.44 -3.34
CA GLY A 199 8.72 -5.28 -3.16
C GLY A 199 9.77 -4.67 -2.21
N GLY A 200 9.85 -3.34 -2.15
CA GLY A 200 10.85 -2.62 -1.35
C GLY A 200 10.31 -2.05 -0.03
N LYS A 201 10.01 -0.75 0.03
CA LYS A 201 9.56 -0.08 1.26
C LYS A 201 8.30 0.76 1.03
N ALA A 202 7.34 0.66 1.94
CA ALA A 202 6.12 1.44 1.93
C ALA A 202 5.92 2.17 3.24
N ARG A 203 5.69 3.49 3.17
CA ARG A 203 5.26 4.32 4.29
C ARG A 203 3.95 5.04 3.95
N LEU A 204 2.95 4.88 4.82
CA LEU A 204 1.70 5.65 4.81
C LEU A 204 1.65 6.50 6.09
N GLY A 205 1.97 7.79 5.96
CA GLY A 205 2.12 8.75 7.06
C GLY A 205 0.82 9.23 7.68
N ALA A 206 -0.33 8.93 7.07
CA ALA A 206 -1.65 9.25 7.60
C ALA A 206 -2.59 8.05 7.49
N ALA A 207 -3.76 8.16 8.13
CA ALA A 207 -4.81 7.16 8.04
C ALA A 207 -5.18 6.89 6.57
N SER A 208 -5.20 5.63 6.19
CA SER A 208 -5.32 5.21 4.79
C SER A 208 -6.27 4.03 4.62
N LYS A 209 -6.81 3.89 3.41
CA LYS A 209 -7.76 2.84 3.06
C LYS A 209 -7.28 2.09 1.81
N GLY A 210 -7.03 0.80 1.95
CA GLY A 210 -6.66 -0.11 0.88
C GLY A 210 -7.73 -1.17 0.62
N GLY A 211 -7.70 -1.77 -0.58
CA GLY A 211 -8.30 -3.09 -0.82
C GLY A 211 -7.29 -4.18 -0.48
N ASN A 212 -6.54 -4.67 -1.47
CA ASN A 212 -5.55 -5.72 -1.28
C ASN A 212 -4.15 -5.12 -1.06
N ILE A 213 -3.47 -5.50 0.02
CA ILE A 213 -2.12 -5.06 0.34
C ILE A 213 -1.21 -6.29 0.37
N ASP A 214 -0.18 -6.30 -0.46
CA ASP A 214 0.83 -7.36 -0.54
C ASP A 214 2.23 -6.74 -0.38
N ILE A 215 2.89 -7.12 0.71
CA ILE A 215 4.19 -6.55 1.11
C ILE A 215 5.22 -7.66 1.23
N GLY A 216 6.09 -7.75 0.23
CA GLY A 216 7.30 -8.58 0.30
C GLY A 216 8.43 -7.93 1.12
N GLY A 217 8.46 -6.60 1.20
CA GLY A 217 9.51 -5.83 1.85
C GLY A 217 9.15 -5.27 3.23
N VAL A 218 9.27 -3.95 3.40
CA VAL A 218 8.94 -3.27 4.66
C VAL A 218 7.72 -2.37 4.49
N PHE A 219 6.73 -2.51 5.35
CA PHE A 219 5.54 -1.68 5.39
C PHE A 219 5.39 -0.99 6.74
N ARG A 220 5.06 0.30 6.71
CA ARG A 220 4.74 1.10 7.90
C ARG A 220 3.58 2.02 7.61
N THR A 221 2.63 2.07 8.53
CA THR A 221 1.67 3.16 8.62
C THR A 221 1.73 3.83 9.98
N ASP A 222 1.74 5.16 9.97
CA ASP A 222 1.80 5.97 11.20
C ASP A 222 0.40 6.22 11.80
N GLY A 223 -0.68 5.87 11.07
CA GLY A 223 -2.06 6.01 11.50
C GLY A 223 -2.85 4.70 11.49
N ASP A 224 -4.18 4.82 11.43
CA ASP A 224 -5.09 3.69 11.26
C ASP A 224 -5.08 3.20 9.80
N LEU A 225 -5.27 1.90 9.60
CA LEU A 225 -5.32 1.28 8.28
C LEU A 225 -6.60 0.47 8.12
N GLN A 226 -7.39 0.84 7.12
CA GLN A 226 -8.47 -0.01 6.61
C GLN A 226 -7.97 -0.80 5.42
N PHE A 227 -8.27 -2.10 5.36
CA PHE A 227 -7.87 -2.99 4.27
C PHE A 227 -8.98 -4.01 3.95
N GLY A 228 -9.00 -4.52 2.73
CA GLY A 228 -9.71 -5.75 2.38
C GLY A 228 -8.89 -6.97 2.84
N ARG A 229 -7.76 -7.20 2.16
CA ARG A 229 -6.78 -8.24 2.52
C ARG A 229 -5.42 -7.62 2.82
N LEU A 230 -4.77 -8.10 3.87
CA LEU A 230 -3.39 -7.72 4.22
C LEU A 230 -2.49 -8.96 4.23
N ASP A 231 -1.53 -9.01 3.32
CA ASP A 231 -0.52 -10.07 3.23
C ASP A 231 0.88 -9.47 3.49
N ILE A 232 1.51 -9.93 4.57
CA ILE A 232 2.84 -9.49 4.99
C ILE A 232 3.81 -10.67 4.93
N GLY A 233 4.53 -10.77 3.81
CA GLY A 233 5.67 -11.69 3.68
C GLY A 233 6.93 -11.16 4.39
N GLY A 234 7.11 -9.84 4.43
CA GLY A 234 8.26 -9.18 5.05
C GLY A 234 8.01 -8.65 6.46
N ILE A 235 8.23 -7.34 6.68
CA ILE A 235 8.02 -6.69 7.99
C ILE A 235 6.97 -5.59 7.84
N GLY A 236 5.86 -5.72 8.55
CA GLY A 236 4.76 -4.75 8.62
C GLY A 236 4.65 -4.09 10.00
N SER A 237 4.25 -2.82 10.02
CA SER A 237 3.87 -2.11 11.24
C SER A 237 2.69 -1.18 11.01
N ILE A 238 1.69 -1.26 11.88
CA ILE A 238 0.53 -0.36 11.92
C ILE A 238 0.56 0.33 13.28
N HIS A 239 0.85 1.63 13.32
CA HIS A 239 0.94 2.34 14.61
C HIS A 239 -0.43 2.51 15.29
N GLY A 240 -1.48 2.72 14.50
CA GLY A 240 -2.86 2.82 14.96
C GLY A 240 -3.59 1.49 15.01
N ASN A 241 -4.87 1.52 14.66
CA ASN A 241 -5.71 0.34 14.51
C ASN A 241 -5.62 -0.23 13.09
N GLY A 242 -5.70 -1.55 12.97
CA GLY A 242 -5.92 -2.24 11.70
C GLY A 242 -7.35 -2.78 11.63
N THR A 243 -8.06 -2.52 10.54
CA THR A 243 -9.42 -3.06 10.32
C THR A 243 -9.55 -3.61 8.91
N GLY A 244 -10.00 -4.85 8.76
CA GLY A 244 -10.21 -5.42 7.43
C GLY A 244 -10.88 -6.79 7.39
N GLN A 245 -10.79 -7.48 6.25
CA GLN A 245 -11.48 -8.76 6.05
C GLN A 245 -10.59 -9.95 6.39
N SER A 246 -9.34 -9.97 5.93
CA SER A 246 -8.39 -11.05 6.21
C SER A 246 -6.95 -10.57 6.34
N VAL A 247 -6.17 -11.30 7.14
CA VAL A 247 -4.75 -11.04 7.38
C VAL A 247 -3.96 -12.33 7.28
N GLU A 248 -2.90 -12.31 6.46
CA GLU A 248 -1.88 -13.35 6.39
C GLU A 248 -0.52 -12.75 6.77
N VAL A 249 0.19 -13.40 7.69
CA VAL A 249 1.51 -12.96 8.13
C VAL A 249 2.50 -14.10 7.97
N GLY A 250 3.26 -14.08 6.88
CA GLY A 250 4.42 -14.95 6.68
C GLY A 250 5.65 -14.46 7.43
N GLY A 251 5.84 -13.14 7.52
CA GLY A 251 6.99 -12.50 8.17
C GLY A 251 6.68 -11.99 9.58
N LYS A 252 6.76 -10.67 9.81
CA LYS A 252 6.38 -10.04 11.08
C LYS A 252 5.38 -8.91 10.86
N LEU A 253 4.32 -8.86 11.66
CA LEU A 253 3.40 -7.73 11.75
C LEU A 253 3.29 -7.23 13.19
N ASP A 254 3.48 -5.94 13.38
CA ASP A 254 3.26 -5.23 14.66
C ASP A 254 2.08 -4.25 14.51
N VAL A 255 1.08 -4.37 15.37
CA VAL A 255 -0.07 -3.46 15.42
C VAL A 255 -0.08 -2.79 16.78
N GLY A 256 0.14 -1.48 16.82
CA GLY A 256 0.33 -0.71 18.05
C GLY A 256 -0.92 -0.67 18.93
N ARG A 257 -2.12 -0.73 18.34
CA ARG A 257 -3.40 -0.77 19.05
C ARG A 257 -4.14 -2.08 18.78
N SER A 258 -5.36 -1.99 18.24
CA SER A 258 -6.22 -3.15 17.99
C SER A 258 -6.18 -3.58 16.53
N LEU A 259 -6.31 -4.89 16.31
CA LEU A 259 -6.46 -5.51 14.99
C LEU A 259 -7.83 -6.19 14.94
N GLU A 260 -8.73 -5.66 14.12
CA GLU A 260 -10.10 -6.18 13.94
C GLU A 260 -10.29 -6.70 12.52
N VAL A 261 -10.52 -8.00 12.41
CA VAL A 261 -10.57 -8.73 11.14
C VAL A 261 -11.91 -9.44 11.06
N GLU A 262 -12.63 -9.33 9.94
CA GLU A 262 -13.97 -9.92 9.83
C GLU A 262 -13.91 -11.45 9.73
N ASP A 263 -12.98 -11.99 8.93
CA ASP A 263 -12.92 -13.41 8.61
C ASP A 263 -11.77 -14.13 9.34
N SER A 264 -10.57 -14.14 8.77
CA SER A 264 -9.46 -14.97 9.26
C SER A 264 -8.17 -14.19 9.46
N VAL A 265 -7.42 -14.62 10.47
CA VAL A 265 -6.04 -14.21 10.75
C VAL A 265 -5.17 -15.46 10.74
N GLU A 266 -4.25 -15.55 9.78
CA GLU A 266 -3.36 -16.69 9.56
C GLU A 266 -1.91 -16.27 9.77
N ILE A 267 -1.24 -16.86 10.76
CA ILE A 267 0.08 -16.43 11.20
C ILE A 267 1.09 -17.57 11.03
N GLY A 268 1.85 -17.52 9.94
CA GLY A 268 3.03 -18.37 9.74
C GLY A 268 4.27 -17.84 10.46
N GLY A 269 4.39 -16.51 10.56
CA GLY A 269 5.50 -15.81 11.20
C GLY A 269 5.17 -15.29 12.59
N MET A 270 5.22 -13.96 12.79
CA MET A 270 4.97 -13.33 14.09
C MET A 270 3.97 -12.17 14.00
N LEU A 271 2.95 -12.20 14.84
CA LEU A 271 2.02 -11.08 15.03
C LEU A 271 2.08 -10.58 16.48
N GLU A 272 2.30 -9.29 16.66
CA GLU A 272 2.20 -8.59 17.95
C GLU A 272 1.09 -7.52 17.84
N VAL A 273 0.11 -7.56 18.74
CA VAL A 273 -1.00 -6.60 18.81
C VAL A 273 -0.99 -5.95 20.20
N GLY A 274 -0.88 -4.64 20.27
CA GLY A 274 -0.73 -3.92 21.55
C GLY A 274 -1.94 -4.04 22.46
N GLU A 275 -3.14 -4.12 21.87
CA GLU A 275 -4.40 -4.20 22.58
C GLU A 275 -5.18 -5.47 22.18
N ARG A 276 -6.29 -5.32 21.45
CA ARG A 276 -7.24 -6.39 21.14
C ARG A 276 -6.98 -6.95 19.75
N LEU A 277 -6.82 -8.28 19.67
CA LEU A 277 -6.95 -9.04 18.43
C LEU A 277 -8.37 -9.59 18.32
N ALA A 278 -9.11 -9.25 17.27
CA ALA A 278 -10.45 -9.78 17.01
C ALA A 278 -10.56 -10.37 15.61
N ALA A 279 -11.09 -11.59 15.51
CA ALA A 279 -11.34 -12.26 14.23
C ALA A 279 -12.50 -13.27 14.33
N ALA A 280 -13.01 -13.77 13.20
CA ALA A 280 -13.88 -14.95 13.23
C ALA A 280 -13.08 -16.24 13.39
N ARG A 281 -11.89 -16.33 12.80
CA ARG A 281 -10.97 -17.46 12.91
C ARG A 281 -9.54 -16.99 13.14
N LEU A 282 -8.79 -17.76 13.93
CA LEU A 282 -7.37 -17.53 14.18
C LEU A 282 -6.60 -18.83 14.00
N GLU A 283 -5.64 -18.84 13.07
CA GLU A 283 -4.69 -19.92 12.88
C GLU A 283 -3.27 -19.44 13.16
N VAL A 284 -2.58 -20.12 14.07
CA VAL A 284 -1.24 -19.74 14.51
C VAL A 284 -0.27 -20.87 14.26
N GLY A 285 0.43 -20.85 13.13
CA GLY A 285 1.58 -21.70 12.86
C GLY A 285 2.86 -21.19 13.54
N GLY A 286 3.02 -19.86 13.61
CA GLY A 286 4.17 -19.18 14.21
C GLY A 286 3.93 -18.68 15.63
N ALA A 287 3.91 -17.36 15.83
CA ALA A 287 3.74 -16.75 17.16
C ALA A 287 2.75 -15.58 17.15
N VAL A 288 1.87 -15.55 18.15
CA VAL A 288 0.97 -14.42 18.41
C VAL A 288 1.16 -13.90 19.83
N ARG A 289 1.25 -12.57 19.97
CA ARG A 289 1.13 -11.88 21.26
C ARG A 289 0.07 -10.79 21.18
N ALA A 290 -0.79 -10.75 22.18
CA ALA A 290 -1.77 -9.67 22.33
C ALA A 290 -2.03 -9.37 23.81
N LEU A 291 -2.62 -8.22 24.13
CA LEU A 291 -3.19 -8.01 25.46
C LEU A 291 -4.35 -9.00 25.68
N ARG A 292 -5.28 -9.05 24.72
CA ARG A 292 -6.36 -10.04 24.66
C ARG A 292 -6.74 -10.43 23.23
N GLY A 293 -7.14 -11.69 23.06
CA GLY A 293 -7.68 -12.19 21.80
C GLY A 293 -9.16 -12.53 21.93
N ILE A 294 -10.01 -12.01 21.05
CA ILE A 294 -11.45 -12.24 21.05
C ILE A 294 -11.87 -12.81 19.69
N ILE A 295 -11.89 -14.13 19.61
CA ILE A 295 -12.20 -14.87 18.40
C ILE A 295 -13.62 -15.41 18.48
N SER A 296 -14.47 -15.08 17.51
CA SER A 296 -15.89 -15.46 17.58
C SER A 296 -16.15 -16.94 17.23
N GLY A 297 -15.23 -17.55 16.48
CA GLY A 297 -15.30 -18.93 16.02
C GLY A 297 -14.15 -19.79 16.54
N GLU A 298 -13.31 -20.25 15.63
CA GLU A 298 -12.31 -21.30 15.88
C GLU A 298 -10.90 -20.69 16.04
N VAL A 299 -10.15 -21.26 17.00
CA VAL A 299 -8.76 -20.94 17.27
C VAL A 299 -7.94 -22.22 17.15
N GLU A 300 -6.99 -22.23 16.23
CA GLU A 300 -6.04 -23.32 16.05
C GLU A 300 -4.61 -22.82 16.30
N VAL A 301 -3.92 -23.41 17.27
CA VAL A 301 -2.57 -23.00 17.64
C VAL A 301 -1.62 -24.16 17.39
N GLY A 302 -0.87 -24.12 16.30
CA GLY A 302 0.25 -25.04 16.05
C GLY A 302 1.57 -24.54 16.66
N GLY A 303 1.76 -23.22 16.73
CA GLY A 303 2.98 -22.58 17.21
C GLY A 303 2.91 -22.12 18.67
N SER A 304 2.87 -20.81 18.90
CA SER A 304 2.78 -20.25 20.24
C SER A 304 1.79 -19.08 20.31
N VAL A 305 1.04 -19.02 21.40
CA VAL A 305 0.15 -17.90 21.69
C VAL A 305 0.41 -17.38 23.09
N GLY A 306 0.47 -16.06 23.24
CA GLY A 306 0.60 -15.40 24.53
C GLY A 306 -0.40 -14.26 24.64
N THR A 307 -1.27 -14.32 25.64
CA THR A 307 -2.16 -13.23 26.00
C THR A 307 -2.00 -12.87 27.47
N THR A 308 -2.20 -11.61 27.83
CA THR A 308 -2.10 -11.18 29.23
C THR A 308 -3.44 -11.22 29.94
N GLU A 309 -4.53 -10.79 29.28
CA GLU A 309 -5.88 -10.84 29.87
C GLU A 309 -6.67 -12.09 29.43
N GLY A 310 -6.31 -12.68 28.28
CA GLY A 310 -6.80 -13.98 27.84
C GLY A 310 -7.08 -14.10 26.34
N LEU A 311 -7.35 -15.32 25.91
CA LEU A 311 -7.74 -15.69 24.56
C LEU A 311 -9.10 -16.38 24.60
N LYS A 312 -10.10 -15.72 24.03
CA LYS A 312 -11.46 -16.25 23.86
C LYS A 312 -11.65 -16.83 22.47
N GLY A 313 -12.27 -18.01 22.40
CA GLY A 313 -12.67 -18.68 21.18
C GLY A 313 -13.86 -19.60 21.45
N ARG A 314 -14.74 -19.83 20.47
CA ARG A 314 -15.81 -20.83 20.63
C ARG A 314 -15.22 -22.24 20.78
N ARG A 315 -14.23 -22.55 19.92
CA ARG A 315 -13.45 -23.78 19.97
C ARG A 315 -11.98 -23.42 19.92
N ILE A 316 -11.21 -23.90 20.89
CA ILE A 316 -9.76 -23.68 20.96
C ILE A 316 -9.08 -25.04 20.87
N ARG A 317 -8.23 -25.21 19.85
CA ARG A 317 -7.35 -26.37 19.69
C ARG A 317 -5.91 -25.91 19.84
N VAL A 318 -5.24 -26.45 20.85
CA VAL A 318 -3.80 -26.29 21.06
C VAL A 318 -3.12 -27.54 20.54
N GLY A 319 -2.30 -27.39 19.51
CA GLY A 319 -1.62 -28.47 18.79
C GLY A 319 -0.55 -29.18 19.61
N ARG A 320 0.11 -30.17 18.99
CA ARG A 320 1.10 -31.00 19.68
C ARG A 320 2.33 -30.21 20.04
N LYS A 321 2.86 -30.38 21.25
CA LYS A 321 4.07 -29.69 21.73
C LYS A 321 3.97 -28.16 21.62
N THR A 322 2.75 -27.64 21.67
CA THR A 322 2.42 -26.22 21.56
C THR A 322 2.23 -25.66 22.96
N ARG A 323 2.61 -24.40 23.16
CA ARG A 323 2.41 -23.69 24.43
C ARG A 323 1.50 -22.48 24.26
N ALA A 324 0.45 -22.45 25.07
CA ALA A 324 -0.45 -21.32 25.23
C ALA A 324 -0.23 -20.65 26.59
N ARG A 325 0.05 -19.34 26.59
CA ARG A 325 0.21 -18.53 27.81
C ARG A 325 -0.95 -17.55 27.96
N GLY A 326 -1.37 -17.33 29.21
CA GLY A 326 -2.61 -16.64 29.54
C GLY A 326 -3.82 -17.57 29.56
N ALA A 327 -4.96 -17.01 29.98
CA ALA A 327 -6.21 -17.76 30.11
C ALA A 327 -6.83 -18.10 28.75
N LEU A 328 -7.23 -19.36 28.56
CA LEU A 328 -8.03 -19.82 27.44
C LEU A 328 -9.50 -19.87 27.85
N VAL A 329 -10.38 -19.23 27.07
CA VAL A 329 -11.81 -19.12 27.39
C VAL A 329 -12.66 -19.60 26.22
N GLY A 330 -13.46 -20.66 26.37
CA GLY A 330 -14.28 -21.15 25.25
C GLY A 330 -15.33 -22.21 25.55
N ASP A 331 -16.18 -22.54 24.59
CA ASP A 331 -17.17 -23.62 24.78
C ASP A 331 -16.47 -24.99 24.84
N ARG A 332 -15.45 -25.17 24.00
CA ARG A 332 -14.60 -26.36 23.95
C ARG A 332 -13.14 -26.00 23.84
N VAL A 333 -12.32 -26.54 24.73
CA VAL A 333 -10.86 -26.41 24.70
C VAL A 333 -10.24 -27.80 24.62
N MET A 334 -9.41 -28.03 23.61
CA MET A 334 -8.70 -29.29 23.39
C MET A 334 -7.21 -29.02 23.33
N LEU A 335 -6.45 -29.73 24.17
CA LEU A 335 -4.99 -29.75 24.12
C LEU A 335 -4.57 -31.07 23.49
N GLU A 336 -3.80 -31.04 22.42
CA GLU A 336 -3.25 -32.26 21.82
C GLU A 336 -2.07 -32.80 22.64
N ALA A 337 -1.43 -33.86 22.12
CA ALA A 337 -0.35 -34.52 22.82
C ALA A 337 0.82 -33.58 23.15
N ASP A 338 1.31 -33.67 24.38
CA ASP A 338 2.44 -32.86 24.89
C ASP A 338 2.19 -31.33 24.86
N ALA A 339 0.93 -30.88 24.76
CA ALA A 339 0.59 -29.46 24.76
C ALA A 339 0.53 -28.87 26.17
N GLU A 340 0.83 -27.57 26.31
CA GLU A 340 0.83 -26.85 27.59
C GLU A 340 -0.11 -25.63 27.56
N ALA A 341 -0.95 -25.48 28.59
CA ALA A 341 -1.71 -24.26 28.87
C ALA A 341 -1.62 -23.86 30.34
N GLU A 342 -1.70 -22.56 30.62
CA GLU A 342 -1.69 -22.07 32.01
C GLU A 342 -3.08 -22.20 32.64
N GLU A 343 -4.09 -21.51 32.09
CA GLU A 343 -5.44 -21.51 32.64
C GLU A 343 -6.48 -21.79 31.57
N ILE A 344 -7.48 -22.60 31.91
CA ILE A 344 -8.56 -22.96 31.01
C ILE A 344 -9.91 -22.75 31.69
N TYR A 345 -10.78 -21.97 31.04
CA TYR A 345 -12.17 -21.73 31.42
C TYR A 345 -13.07 -22.18 30.28
N ALA A 346 -13.82 -23.28 30.45
CA ALA A 346 -14.59 -23.82 29.34
C ALA A 346 -15.88 -24.57 29.68
N GLY A 347 -16.75 -24.75 28.70
CA GLY A 347 -17.84 -25.73 28.82
C GLY A 347 -17.28 -27.15 28.90
N SER A 348 -16.37 -27.49 27.99
CA SER A 348 -15.74 -28.81 27.90
C SER A 348 -14.23 -28.69 27.68
N VAL A 349 -13.44 -29.51 28.41
CA VAL A 349 -11.98 -29.57 28.30
C VAL A 349 -11.53 -31.00 28.03
N GLU A 350 -10.68 -31.17 27.03
CA GLU A 350 -10.05 -32.44 26.68
C GLU A 350 -8.53 -32.27 26.65
N LEU A 351 -7.82 -32.94 27.56
CA LEU A 351 -6.37 -33.00 27.56
C LEU A 351 -5.90 -34.28 26.88
N GLY A 352 -5.13 -34.15 25.82
CA GLY A 352 -4.51 -35.25 25.07
C GLY A 352 -3.39 -35.94 25.86
N ARG A 353 -2.71 -36.88 25.19
CA ARG A 353 -1.65 -37.67 25.82
C ARG A 353 -0.52 -36.78 26.33
N ASP A 354 -0.10 -36.94 27.58
CA ASP A 354 1.00 -36.19 28.20
C ASP A 354 0.82 -34.64 28.19
N ALA A 355 -0.39 -34.15 27.92
CA ALA A 355 -0.70 -32.72 27.95
C ALA A 355 -0.75 -32.17 29.38
N HIS A 356 -0.48 -30.88 29.53
CA HIS A 356 -0.44 -30.21 30.83
C HIS A 356 -1.28 -28.94 30.86
N ALA A 357 -2.06 -28.77 31.92
CA ALA A 357 -2.70 -27.49 32.26
C ALA A 357 -2.41 -27.12 33.71
N THR A 358 -2.12 -25.86 34.02
CA THR A 358 -1.96 -25.46 35.43
C THR A 358 -3.31 -25.48 36.14
N ARG A 359 -4.32 -24.74 35.63
CA ARG A 359 -5.66 -24.66 36.25
C ARG A 359 -6.77 -24.88 35.23
N ILE A 360 -7.77 -25.68 35.59
CA ILE A 360 -8.94 -25.98 34.77
C ILE A 360 -10.23 -25.65 35.53
N PHE A 361 -11.09 -24.85 34.92
CA PHE A 361 -12.43 -24.51 35.38
C PHE A 361 -13.43 -24.84 34.28
N ALA A 362 -14.12 -25.98 34.37
CA ALA A 362 -15.01 -26.40 33.28
C ALA A 362 -16.23 -27.21 33.70
N GLU A 363 -17.27 -27.28 32.87
CA GLU A 363 -18.40 -28.15 33.20
C GLU A 363 -18.02 -29.63 33.10
N GLU A 364 -17.32 -29.99 32.03
CA GLU A 364 -16.89 -31.34 31.71
C GLU A 364 -15.37 -31.38 31.44
N VAL A 365 -14.65 -32.29 32.10
CA VAL A 365 -13.19 -32.45 31.96
C VAL A 365 -12.83 -33.90 31.64
N VAL A 366 -12.02 -34.10 30.61
CA VAL A 366 -11.45 -35.41 30.24
C VAL A 366 -9.92 -35.32 30.18
N LEU A 367 -9.26 -36.13 31.00
CA LEU A 367 -7.80 -36.27 31.01
C LEU A 367 -7.38 -37.53 30.25
N GLY A 368 -6.59 -37.36 29.19
CA GLY A 368 -5.97 -38.45 28.45
C GLY A 368 -4.83 -39.12 29.21
N ARG A 369 -4.29 -40.19 28.62
CA ARG A 369 -3.16 -40.94 29.20
C ARG A 369 -1.95 -40.04 29.43
N GLY A 370 -1.43 -39.98 30.65
CA GLY A 370 -0.26 -39.15 31.00
C GLY A 370 -0.58 -37.67 31.19
N ALA A 371 -1.81 -37.22 30.92
CA ALA A 371 -2.19 -35.83 31.07
C ALA A 371 -2.14 -35.41 32.54
N THR A 372 -1.73 -34.16 32.79
CA THR A 372 -1.60 -33.62 34.15
C THR A 372 -2.29 -32.28 34.30
N ALA A 373 -2.89 -32.07 35.48
CA ALA A 373 -3.35 -30.75 35.90
C ALA A 373 -2.93 -30.45 37.35
N GLU A 374 -2.69 -29.18 37.70
CA GLU A 374 -2.43 -28.82 39.10
C GLU A 374 -3.74 -28.59 39.87
N GLU A 375 -4.68 -27.83 39.29
CA GLU A 375 -6.00 -27.58 39.86
C GLU A 375 -7.12 -27.86 38.85
N VAL A 376 -8.17 -28.57 39.30
CA VAL A 376 -9.38 -28.81 38.51
C VAL A 376 -10.63 -28.54 39.34
N GLN A 377 -11.47 -27.64 38.85
CA GLN A 377 -12.83 -27.41 39.35
C GLN A 377 -13.85 -27.73 38.26
N TYR A 378 -14.83 -28.56 38.58
CA TYR A 378 -15.85 -28.98 37.61
C TYR A 378 -17.27 -29.03 38.17
N THR A 379 -18.28 -28.87 37.32
CA THR A 379 -19.70 -28.86 37.74
C THR A 379 -20.47 -30.12 37.34
N ARG A 380 -20.18 -30.72 36.17
CA ARG A 380 -20.94 -31.87 35.63
C ARG A 380 -20.16 -33.17 35.77
N SER A 381 -19.07 -33.33 35.01
CA SER A 381 -18.34 -34.59 34.91
C SER A 381 -16.81 -34.40 34.88
N PHE A 382 -16.12 -35.40 35.41
CA PHE A 382 -14.67 -35.53 35.35
C PHE A 382 -14.36 -36.99 34.97
N GLY A 383 -13.54 -37.18 33.94
CA GLY A 383 -13.09 -38.49 33.48
C GLY A 383 -11.58 -38.52 33.20
N GLU A 384 -10.95 -39.66 33.42
CA GLU A 384 -9.52 -39.84 33.20
C GLU A 384 -9.19 -41.20 32.55
N GLN A 385 -8.20 -41.21 31.65
CA GLN A 385 -7.60 -42.44 31.12
C GLN A 385 -6.28 -42.69 31.82
N THR A 386 -6.19 -43.79 32.57
CA THR A 386 -5.02 -44.07 33.40
C THR A 386 -3.74 -44.28 32.56
N PRO A 387 -2.60 -43.66 32.93
CA PRO A 387 -2.41 -42.76 34.09
C PRO A 387 -2.55 -41.27 33.72
N GLY A 388 -3.75 -40.69 33.80
CA GLY A 388 -3.95 -39.24 33.96
C GLY A 388 -3.88 -38.87 35.44
N SER A 389 -3.51 -37.64 35.79
CA SER A 389 -3.44 -37.25 37.21
C SER A 389 -3.68 -35.76 37.48
N VAL A 390 -4.31 -35.46 38.62
CA VAL A 390 -4.37 -34.12 39.20
C VAL A 390 -3.42 -34.06 40.39
N ARG A 391 -2.41 -33.18 40.32
CA ARG A 391 -1.33 -33.12 41.34
C ARG A 391 -1.72 -32.31 42.58
N GLY A 392 -2.53 -31.28 42.42
CA GLY A 392 -2.99 -30.40 43.49
C GLY A 392 -4.41 -30.73 43.92
N SER A 393 -5.37 -29.90 43.53
CA SER A 393 -6.76 -30.01 44.03
C SER A 393 -7.76 -30.37 42.93
N LEU A 394 -8.64 -31.32 43.23
CA LEU A 394 -9.75 -31.75 42.38
C LEU A 394 -11.06 -31.53 43.14
N LYS A 395 -11.93 -30.64 42.65
CA LYS A 395 -13.17 -30.27 43.34
C LYS A 395 -14.37 -30.24 42.39
N LYS A 396 -15.45 -30.90 42.79
CA LYS A 396 -16.77 -30.67 42.19
C LYS A 396 -17.41 -29.45 42.87
N VAL A 397 -17.87 -28.49 42.09
CA VAL A 397 -18.47 -27.22 42.57
C VAL A 397 -19.86 -27.01 41.98
N ASP A 398 -20.70 -26.22 42.65
CA ASP A 398 -22.04 -25.89 42.14
C ASP A 398 -22.00 -24.84 41.01
N ARG A 399 -21.00 -23.95 41.05
CA ARG A 399 -20.80 -22.86 40.10
C ARG A 399 -19.32 -22.63 39.85
N LEU A 400 -18.96 -22.41 38.58
CA LEU A 400 -17.62 -22.02 38.16
C LEU A 400 -17.33 -20.55 38.51
N PRO A 401 -16.05 -20.17 38.66
CA PRO A 401 -15.67 -18.76 38.76
C PRO A 401 -16.04 -17.98 37.50
N THR A 402 -16.13 -16.65 37.61
CA THR A 402 -16.33 -15.76 36.46
C THR A 402 -15.14 -15.86 35.51
N PHE A 403 -15.43 -15.96 34.20
CA PHE A 403 -14.38 -16.09 33.19
C PHE A 403 -13.64 -14.75 33.00
N PRO A 404 -12.29 -14.77 32.91
CA PRO A 404 -11.48 -13.57 32.68
C PRO A 404 -11.58 -13.09 31.23
N LEU A 405 -11.32 -11.81 30.96
CA LEU A 405 -11.01 -11.21 29.64
C LEU A 405 -10.38 -9.82 29.75
#